data_AF-A0A9D7SY66-F1
#
_entry.id   AF-A0A9D7SY66-F1
#
_cell.length_a   1.000
_cell.length_b   1.000
_cell.length_c   1.000
_cell.angle_alpha   90.00
_cell.angle_beta   90.00
_cell.angle_gamma   90.00
#
_symmetry.space_group_name_H-M   'P 1'
#
loop_
_entity.id
_entity.type
_entity.pdbx_description
1 polymer ?
#
loop_
_entity_poly.entity_id
_entity_poly.type
_entity_poly.pdbx_seq_one_letter_code
_entity_poly.pdbx_strand_id
1 'polypeptide(L)' 'MAKLLNPIARGVSGYYCKIWYGHTFCLWHGLNQRLLKWVTWEKDLYLQSAVRWLKLKYKENPNLFYHWKWVHP' A
#
# COMPACT_ATOMS: atom_id res chain seq x y z
N MET A 1 1.62 12.17 -2.50
CA MET A 1 1.50 10.81 -3.10
C MET A 1 0.19 10.12 -2.72
N ALA A 2 -0.13 9.94 -1.43
CA ALA A 2 -1.35 9.24 -0.98
C ALA A 2 -2.67 9.84 -1.53
N LYS A 3 -2.79 11.18 -1.62
CA LYS A 3 -3.99 11.85 -2.16
C LYS A 3 -4.29 11.54 -3.64
N LEU A 4 -3.27 11.21 -4.44
CA LEU A 4 -3.42 10.81 -5.85
C LEU A 4 -3.68 9.32 -5.98
N LEU A 5 -3.01 8.50 -5.15
CA LEU A 5 -3.11 7.05 -5.21
C LEU A 5 -4.45 6.54 -4.67
N ASN A 6 -4.98 7.16 -3.61
CA ASN A 6 -6.23 6.76 -2.96
C ASN A 6 -7.46 6.76 -3.89
N PRO A 7 -7.75 7.80 -4.68
CA PRO A 7 -8.87 7.76 -5.61
C PRO A 7 -8.68 6.73 -6.73
N ILE A 8 -7.45 6.53 -7.21
CA ILE A 8 -7.15 5.50 -8.23
C ILE A 8 -7.37 4.10 -7.64
N ALA A 9 -6.82 3.82 -6.46
CA ALA A 9 -7.03 2.57 -5.75
C ALA A 9 -8.52 2.32 -5.47
N ARG A 10 -9.27 3.37 -5.11
CA ARG A 10 -10.73 3.28 -4.93
C ARG A 10 -11.44 2.91 -6.23
N GLY A 11 -11.11 3.55 -7.36
CA GLY A 11 -11.67 3.23 -8.67
C GLY A 11 -11.35 1.81 -9.13
N VAL A 12 -10.08 1.40 -9.01
CA VAL A 12 -9.63 0.04 -9.33
C VAL A 12 -10.34 -0.98 -8.45
N SER A 13 -10.46 -0.73 -7.13
CA SER A 13 -11.19 -1.62 -6.24
C SER A 13 -12.68 -1.71 -6.60
N GLY A 14 -13.33 -0.59 -6.96
CA GLY A 14 -14.74 -0.57 -7.33
C GLY A 14 -15.02 -1.28 -8.66
N TYR A 15 -14.08 -1.25 -9.60
CA TYR A 15 -14.21 -1.91 -10.90
C TYR A 15 -13.84 -3.39 -10.84
N TYR A 16 -12.69 -3.73 -10.27
CA TYR A 16 -12.15 -5.10 -10.29
C TYR A 16 -12.59 -5.97 -9.10
N CYS A 17 -12.81 -5.40 -7.90
CA CYS A 17 -13.27 -6.20 -6.74
C CYS A 17 -14.75 -6.61 -6.80
N LYS A 18 -15.52 -6.16 -7.80
CA LYS A 18 -16.91 -6.63 -8.00
C LYS A 18 -17.00 -8.13 -8.27
N ILE A 19 -15.94 -8.70 -8.84
CA ILE A 19 -15.96 -10.07 -9.36
C ILE A 19 -15.24 -11.02 -8.39
N TRP A 20 -14.04 -10.65 -7.91
CA TRP A 20 -13.33 -11.46 -6.93
C TRP A 20 -12.27 -10.67 -6.17
N TYR A 21 -12.40 -10.60 -4.84
CA TYR A 21 -11.45 -9.87 -3.97
C TYR A 21 -10.03 -10.43 -4.02
N GLY A 22 -9.87 -11.75 -4.20
CA GLY A 22 -8.57 -12.43 -4.20
C GLY A 22 -7.65 -12.02 -5.36
N HIS A 23 -8.20 -11.73 -6.54
CA HIS A 23 -7.38 -11.36 -7.70
C HIS A 23 -6.69 -10.00 -7.52
N THR A 24 -7.29 -9.11 -6.73
CA THR A 24 -6.71 -7.79 -6.45
C THR A 24 -5.60 -7.82 -5.39
N PHE A 25 -5.44 -8.93 -4.65
CA PHE A 25 -4.37 -9.09 -3.66
C PHE A 25 -2.98 -8.85 -4.26
N CYS A 26 -2.68 -9.45 -5.41
CA CYS A 26 -1.41 -9.28 -6.10
C CYS A 26 -1.14 -7.82 -6.50
N LEU A 27 -2.18 -7.07 -6.88
CA LEU A 27 -2.07 -5.65 -7.22
C LEU A 27 -1.72 -4.81 -5.98
N TRP A 28 -2.43 -5.03 -4.88
CA TRP A 28 -2.18 -4.33 -3.61
C TRP A 28 -0.82 -4.68 -3.01
N HIS A 29 -0.42 -5.94 -3.10
CA HIS A 29 0.90 -6.39 -2.68
C HIS A 29 2.02 -5.76 -3.53
N GLY A 30 1.85 -5.71 -4.85
CA GLY A 30 2.79 -5.02 -5.75
C GLY A 30 2.91 -3.52 -5.45
N LEU A 31 1.81 -2.87 -5.07
CA LEU A 31 1.84 -1.49 -4.59
C LEU A 31 2.62 -1.34 -3.28
N ASN A 32 2.45 -2.24 -2.31
CA ASN A 32 3.26 -2.24 -1.08
C ASN A 32 4.76 -2.46 -1.38
N GLN A 33 5.12 -3.33 -2.32
CA GLN A 33 6.51 -3.52 -2.72
C GLN A 33 7.12 -2.26 -3.37
N ARG A 34 6.37 -1.56 -4.23
CA ARG A 34 6.80 -0.29 -4.81
C ARG A 34 6.94 0.81 -3.75
N LEU A 35 6.00 0.86 -2.80
CA LEU A 35 6.05 1.78 -1.68
C LEU A 35 7.28 1.50 -0.80
N LEU A 36 7.57 0.22 -0.55
CA LEU A 36 8.74 -0.20 0.20
C LEU A 36 10.03 0.19 -0.52
N LYS A 37 10.15 -0.06 -1.83
CA LYS A 37 11.30 0.39 -2.63
C LYS A 37 11.45 1.91 -2.61
N TRP A 38 10.35 2.64 -2.64
CA TRP A 38 10.36 4.10 -2.53
C TRP A 38 10.88 4.55 -1.16
N VAL A 39 10.42 3.94 -0.06
CA VAL A 39 10.90 4.25 1.30
C VAL A 39 12.37 3.92 1.48
N THR A 40 12.84 2.77 0.97
CA THR A 40 14.26 2.41 1.04
C THR A 40 15.12 3.41 0.28
N TRP A 41 14.66 3.89 -0.88
CA TRP A 41 15.39 4.89 -1.67
C TRP A 41 15.36 6.30 -1.06
N GLU A 42 14.22 6.74 -0.54
CA GLU A 42 14.07 8.08 0.06
C GLU A 42 14.89 8.24 1.35
N LYS A 43 14.98 7.17 2.14
CA LYS A 43 15.60 7.20 3.48
C LYS A 43 16.92 6.46 3.58
N ASP A 44 17.40 5.88 2.47
CA ASP A 44 18.57 5.00 2.41
C ASP A 44 18.55 3.93 3.52
N LEU A 45 17.37 3.32 3.72
CA LEU A 45 17.13 2.34 4.79
C LEU A 45 17.26 0.92 4.27
N TYR A 46 17.78 0.03 5.12
CA TYR A 46 17.72 -1.41 4.90
C TYR A 46 16.26 -1.90 4.86
N LEU A 47 16.02 -2.99 4.11
CA LEU A 47 14.70 -3.55 3.85
C LEU A 47 13.84 -3.70 5.11
N GLN A 48 14.40 -4.29 6.17
CA GLN A 48 13.68 -4.51 7.43
C GLN A 48 13.31 -3.21 8.15
N SER A 49 14.20 -2.21 8.08
CA SER A 49 13.95 -0.88 8.66
C SER A 49 12.85 -0.15 7.90
N ALA A 50 12.80 -0.28 6.57
CA ALA A 50 11.71 0.27 5.75
C ALA A 50 10.37 -0.41 6.06
N VAL A 51 10.33 -1.73 6.23
CA VAL A 51 9.12 -2.45 6.68
C VAL A 51 8.66 -1.94 8.05
N ARG A 52 9.59 -1.84 9.02
CA ARG A 52 9.27 -1.35 10.37
C ARG A 52 8.73 0.08 10.33
N TRP A 53 9.30 0.93 9.50
CA TRP A 53 8.84 2.30 9.28
C TRP A 53 7.42 2.34 8.69
N LEU A 54 7.15 1.52 7.67
CA LEU A 54 5.81 1.41 7.07
C LEU A 54 4.76 0.90 8.07
N LYS A 55 5.12 -0.08 8.91
CA LYS A 55 4.24 -0.57 9.98
C LYS A 55 3.98 0.49 11.05
N LEU A 56 4.96 1.31 11.39
CA LEU A 56 4.77 2.45 12.30
C LEU A 56 3.82 3.48 11.68
N LYS A 57 4.00 3.82 10.41
CA LYS A 57 3.11 4.75 9.70
C LYS A 57 1.68 4.21 9.55
N TYR A 58 1.54 2.91 9.36
CA TYR A 58 0.23 2.24 9.39
C TYR A 58 -0.43 2.35 10.76
N LYS A 59 0.31 2.16 11.85
CA LYS A 59 -0.21 2.33 13.22
C LYS A 59 -0.62 3.77 13.50
N GLU A 60 0.15 4.76 13.03
CA GLU A 60 -0.19 6.18 13.19
C GLU A 60 -1.43 6.57 12.39
N ASN A 61 -1.55 6.09 11.15
CA ASN A 61 -2.65 6.42 10.25
C ASN A 61 -3.04 5.21 9.39
N PRO A 62 -3.92 4.32 9.86
CA PRO A 62 -4.30 3.12 9.11
C PRO A 62 -5.05 3.44 7.81
N ASN A 63 -5.65 4.64 7.71
CA ASN A 63 -6.37 5.10 6.52
C ASN A 63 -5.53 5.94 5.55
N LEU A 64 -4.20 6.00 5.73
CA LEU A 64 -3.33 6.80 4.86
C LEU A 64 -3.40 6.32 3.40
N PHE A 65 -3.40 4.99 3.20
CA PHE A 65 -3.62 4.37 1.91
C PHE A 65 -4.88 3.51 1.91
N TYR A 66 -5.69 3.65 0.86
CA TYR A 66 -6.96 2.92 0.77
C TYR A 66 -6.79 1.40 0.75
N HIS A 67 -5.72 0.89 0.11
CA HIS A 67 -5.50 -0.55 -0.04
C HIS A 67 -5.00 -1.24 1.24
N TRP A 68 -4.54 -0.47 2.23
CA TRP A 68 -4.13 -1.01 3.53
C TRP A 68 -5.26 -1.72 4.28
N LYS A 69 -6.52 -1.45 3.92
CA LYS A 69 -7.69 -2.20 4.43
C LYS A 69 -7.66 -3.70 4.08
N TRP A 70 -7.04 -4.05 2.96
CA TRP A 70 -7.02 -5.41 2.43
C TRP A 70 -5.64 -6.06 2.56
N VAL A 71 -4.58 -5.26 2.35
CA VAL A 71 -3.19 -5.73 2.41
C VAL A 71 -2.37 -4.80 3.28
N HIS A 72 -2.10 -5.25 4.50
CA HIS A 72 -1.24 -4.55 5.45
C HIS A 72 0.22 -4.50 4.96
N PRO A 73 0.97 -3.45 5.31
CA PRO A 73 2.39 -3.32 4.98
C PRO A 73 3.34 -4.17 5.83
#